data_AF-A0A2A9EW78-F1
#
_entry.id   AF-A0A2A9EW78-F1
#
_cell.length_a   1.000
_cell.length_b   1.000
_cell.length_c   1.000
_cell.angle_alpha   90.00
_cell.angle_beta   90.00
_cell.angle_gamma   90.00
#
_symmetry.space_group_name_H-M   'P 1'
#
loop_
_entity.id
_entity.type
_entity.pdbx_description
1 polymer ?
#
loop_
_entity_poly.entity_id
_entity_poly.type
_entity_poly.pdbx_seq_one_letter_code
_entity_poly.pdbx_strand_id
1 'polypeptide(L)'
;MPDLRNSLDPALLDPAVLPTSDLADILAAVCDIESVSGDEAALADAVEAVLRDQPHLEVHRDGDAVVARTNLGRERRVVLAGHLDTVPLTDPPNLPTRVEGTGDDRVLWGRGTVDMKAGLTVFLALAVELGRPGSEPTADVTYVFYDHEEVEAVKSGLGRLVRNRPDLLAGDFAILGEPTSAGIEGGCNGTIRVEVRTHGVAAHSARAWRGENAIHAAAPVLARLAAYEPAAVEVDGLVYREGVNAVGIAGGIAGNVIPDACTVTVNYRFAPSRTEAEAEAHLRELFDGFEVVVTDSSPGARPGLDDPLAAQFAAAVLARTGGEPRPKYGWTDVARFAALGVPAVNFAPGDPLLAHADDERVPVRELALCRDALRTWLRGA
;
A
#
# COMPACT_ATOMS: atom_id res chain seq x y z
N MET A 1 -8.78 -1.69 -42.80
CA MET A 1 -9.39 -2.13 -41.53
C MET A 1 -9.35 -0.91 -40.62
N PRO A 2 -10.48 -0.44 -40.08
CA PRO A 2 -10.48 0.80 -39.33
C PRO A 2 -9.72 0.61 -38.01
N ASP A 3 -8.78 1.52 -37.81
CA ASP A 3 -7.91 1.73 -36.66
C ASP A 3 -8.78 2.11 -35.45
N LEU A 4 -9.04 1.16 -34.54
CA LEU A 4 -9.72 1.39 -33.26
C LEU A 4 -8.75 2.11 -32.31
N ARG A 5 -8.58 3.41 -32.56
CA ARG A 5 -8.01 4.34 -31.57
C ARG A 5 -9.05 4.53 -30.48
N ASN A 6 -8.95 3.75 -29.40
CA ASN A 6 -9.60 4.11 -28.15
C ASN A 6 -8.70 5.11 -27.42
N SER A 7 -8.79 6.39 -27.79
CA SER A 7 -8.55 7.45 -26.79
C SER A 7 -9.90 7.70 -26.15
N LEU A 8 -10.10 7.28 -24.90
CA LEU A 8 -11.36 7.54 -24.20
C LEU A 8 -11.51 9.03 -23.91
N ASP A 9 -12.76 9.47 -23.89
CA ASP A 9 -13.15 10.87 -23.73
C ASP A 9 -12.91 11.32 -22.27
N PRO A 10 -12.06 12.33 -22.01
CA PRO A 10 -11.90 12.92 -20.69
C PRO A 10 -13.22 13.39 -20.06
N ALA A 11 -14.28 13.58 -20.86
CA ALA A 11 -15.64 13.85 -20.39
C ALA A 11 -16.24 12.70 -19.54
N LEU A 12 -15.63 11.51 -19.48
CA LEU A 12 -16.05 10.46 -18.54
C LEU A 12 -15.69 10.79 -17.08
N LEU A 13 -14.73 11.71 -16.87
CA LEU A 13 -14.46 12.37 -15.60
C LEU A 13 -15.21 13.72 -15.49
N ASP A 14 -16.30 13.88 -16.23
CA ASP A 14 -17.26 14.96 -16.01
C ASP A 14 -18.22 14.56 -14.87
N PRO A 15 -18.38 15.41 -13.83
CA PRO A 15 -19.36 15.19 -12.76
C PRO A 15 -20.78 14.84 -13.22
N ALA A 16 -21.20 15.34 -14.38
CA ALA A 16 -22.53 15.11 -14.94
C ALA A 16 -22.69 13.72 -15.58
N VAL A 17 -21.59 13.07 -15.99
CA VAL A 17 -21.58 11.82 -16.76
C VAL A 17 -21.24 10.62 -15.89
N LEU A 18 -20.24 10.78 -15.01
CA LEU A 18 -19.69 9.73 -14.14
C LEU A 18 -20.75 8.90 -13.38
N PRO A 19 -21.81 9.47 -12.78
CA PRO A 19 -22.82 8.68 -12.06
C PRO A 19 -23.55 7.62 -12.89
N THR A 20 -23.53 7.74 -14.21
CA THR A 20 -24.24 6.84 -15.14
C THR A 20 -23.29 5.99 -16.01
N SER A 21 -21.98 6.19 -15.90
CA SER A 21 -20.97 5.50 -16.70
C SER A 21 -20.67 4.09 -16.19
N ASP A 22 -20.21 3.21 -17.09
CA ASP A 22 -19.65 1.91 -16.72
C ASP A 22 -18.34 2.13 -15.94
N LEU A 23 -18.13 1.39 -14.84
CA LEU A 23 -16.90 1.55 -14.04
C LEU A 23 -15.64 1.23 -14.84
N ALA A 24 -15.74 0.36 -15.84
CA ALA A 24 -14.61 0.05 -16.73
C ALA A 24 -14.24 1.26 -17.60
N ASP A 25 -15.23 2.03 -18.07
CA ASP A 25 -14.99 3.21 -18.90
C ASP A 25 -14.36 4.33 -18.07
N ILE A 26 -14.82 4.50 -16.82
CA ILE A 26 -14.20 5.44 -15.86
C ILE A 26 -12.76 5.02 -15.58
N LEU A 27 -12.53 3.74 -15.26
CA LEU A 27 -11.17 3.25 -14.98
C LEU A 27 -10.24 3.47 -16.17
N ALA A 28 -10.70 3.15 -17.37
CA ALA A 28 -9.92 3.33 -18.58
C ALA A 28 -9.59 4.82 -18.81
N ALA A 29 -10.53 5.74 -18.57
CA ALA A 29 -10.27 7.19 -18.59
C ALA A 29 -9.25 7.64 -17.51
N VAL A 30 -9.32 7.09 -16.29
CA VAL A 30 -8.35 7.35 -15.21
C VAL A 30 -6.96 6.82 -15.56
N CYS A 31 -6.86 5.63 -16.16
CA CYS A 31 -5.61 5.01 -16.59
C CYS A 31 -4.97 5.74 -17.78
N ASP A 32 -5.76 6.16 -18.76
CA ASP A 32 -5.28 6.81 -19.99
C ASP A 32 -4.77 8.24 -19.75
N ILE A 33 -5.07 8.84 -18.59
CA ILE A 33 -4.30 9.96 -18.07
C ILE A 33 -3.02 9.38 -17.44
N GLU A 34 -1.93 9.39 -18.22
CA GLU A 34 -0.61 8.99 -17.75
C GLU A 34 -0.24 9.78 -16.49
N SER A 35 0.20 9.07 -15.45
CA SER A 35 0.53 9.64 -14.15
C SER A 35 1.70 8.89 -13.51
N VAL A 36 2.76 8.62 -14.28
CA VAL A 36 4.00 8.08 -13.70
C VAL A 36 4.48 9.01 -12.58
N SER A 37 4.98 8.48 -11.47
CA SER A 37 5.31 9.29 -10.29
C SER A 37 6.13 10.54 -10.64
N GLY A 38 5.61 11.71 -10.24
CA GLY A 38 6.11 13.03 -10.63
C GLY A 38 5.33 13.71 -11.76
N ASP A 39 4.37 13.03 -12.42
CA ASP A 39 3.51 13.56 -13.50
C ASP A 39 2.00 13.38 -13.19
N GLU A 40 1.63 13.35 -11.92
CA GLU A 40 0.26 13.09 -11.46
C GLU A 40 -0.69 14.29 -11.63
N ALA A 41 -0.16 15.49 -11.87
CA ALA A 41 -0.90 16.75 -11.81
C ALA A 41 -2.16 16.76 -12.69
N ALA A 42 -2.08 16.23 -13.92
CA ALA A 42 -3.23 16.17 -14.83
C ALA A 42 -4.36 15.29 -14.29
N LEU A 43 -4.02 14.14 -13.69
CA LEU A 43 -5.00 13.25 -13.09
C LEU A 43 -5.56 13.84 -11.78
N ALA A 44 -4.70 14.44 -10.96
CA ALA A 44 -5.10 15.13 -9.73
C ALA A 44 -6.10 16.27 -10.02
N ASP A 45 -5.84 17.07 -11.07
CA ASP A 45 -6.74 18.15 -11.51
C ASP A 45 -8.11 17.62 -11.94
N ALA A 46 -8.15 16.50 -12.69
CA ALA A 46 -9.38 15.85 -13.11
C ALA A 46 -10.19 15.34 -11.90
N VAL A 47 -9.52 14.67 -10.95
CA VAL A 47 -10.13 14.17 -9.72
C VAL A 47 -10.65 15.33 -8.86
N GLU A 48 -9.89 16.41 -8.69
CA GLU A 48 -10.32 17.60 -7.96
C GLU A 48 -11.56 18.23 -8.58
N ALA A 49 -11.61 18.35 -9.91
CA ALA A 49 -12.78 18.89 -10.61
C ALA A 49 -14.05 18.06 -10.34
N VAL A 50 -13.95 16.73 -10.42
CA VAL A 50 -15.07 15.82 -10.09
C VAL A 50 -15.57 16.03 -8.67
N LEU A 51 -14.64 16.08 -7.71
CA LEU A 51 -14.97 16.17 -6.28
C LEU A 51 -15.52 17.54 -5.89
N ARG A 52 -15.00 18.64 -6.47
CA ARG A 52 -15.47 20.00 -6.18
C ARG A 52 -16.88 20.30 -6.68
N ASP A 53 -17.33 19.59 -7.72
CA ASP A 53 -18.70 19.70 -8.20
C ASP A 53 -19.72 19.06 -7.23
N GLN A 54 -19.26 18.24 -6.28
CA GLN A 54 -20.15 17.58 -5.33
C GLN A 54 -20.47 18.49 -4.14
N PRO A 55 -21.72 18.97 -3.99
CA PRO A 55 -22.07 19.94 -2.95
C PRO A 55 -22.00 19.37 -1.52
N HIS A 56 -21.98 18.04 -1.38
CA HIS A 56 -21.86 17.36 -0.09
C HIS A 56 -20.41 17.11 0.35
N LEU A 57 -19.41 17.49 -0.46
CA LEU A 57 -17.99 17.29 -0.18
C LEU A 57 -17.27 18.61 0.11
N GLU A 58 -16.43 18.59 1.13
CA GLU A 58 -15.41 19.60 1.38
C GLU A 58 -14.07 19.12 0.77
N VAL A 59 -13.48 19.89 -0.14
CA VAL A 59 -12.29 19.47 -0.91
C VAL A 59 -11.05 20.33 -0.58
N HIS A 60 -9.95 19.66 -0.23
CA HIS A 60 -8.63 20.21 0.05
C HIS A 60 -7.60 19.66 -0.94
N ARG A 61 -6.66 20.50 -1.38
CA ARG A 61 -5.54 20.14 -2.26
C ARG A 61 -4.23 20.45 -1.53
N ASP A 62 -3.27 19.52 -1.54
CA ASP A 62 -1.90 19.69 -1.02
C ASP A 62 -0.93 19.01 -2.00
N GLY A 63 -0.18 19.78 -2.78
CA GLY A 63 0.55 19.23 -3.95
C GLY A 63 -0.45 18.62 -4.93
N ASP A 64 -0.17 17.40 -5.39
CA ASP A 64 -1.09 16.62 -6.24
C ASP A 64 -2.01 15.70 -5.43
N ALA A 65 -1.95 15.75 -4.09
CA ALA A 65 -2.90 15.06 -3.25
C ALA A 65 -4.22 15.85 -3.14
N VAL A 66 -5.34 15.16 -3.35
CA VAL A 66 -6.71 15.67 -3.24
C VAL A 66 -7.43 14.92 -2.11
N VAL A 67 -7.93 15.66 -1.11
CA VAL A 67 -8.73 15.12 -0.01
C VAL A 67 -10.14 15.67 -0.09
N ALA A 68 -11.14 14.80 -0.13
CA ALA A 68 -12.55 15.17 -0.09
C ALA A 68 -13.27 14.55 1.12
N ARG A 69 -14.12 15.30 1.80
CA ARG A 69 -14.74 14.90 3.06
C ARG A 69 -16.22 15.17 3.11
N THR A 70 -16.99 14.22 3.63
CA THR A 70 -18.34 14.51 4.12
C THR A 70 -18.28 15.12 5.52
N ASN A 71 -19.26 15.98 5.82
CA ASN A 71 -19.45 16.59 7.14
C ASN A 71 -20.92 16.43 7.60
N LEU A 72 -21.36 15.17 7.69
CA LEU A 72 -22.74 14.79 8.04
C LEU A 72 -22.96 14.69 9.55
N GLY A 73 -21.89 14.82 10.35
CA GLY A 73 -21.96 14.77 11.81
C GLY A 73 -22.20 13.36 12.33
N ARG A 74 -21.66 12.34 11.64
CA ARG A 74 -21.74 10.95 12.09
C ARG A 74 -20.79 10.72 13.26
N GLU A 75 -21.10 9.71 14.07
CA GLU A 75 -20.29 9.36 15.25
C GLU A 75 -18.90 8.84 14.87
N ARG A 76 -18.81 8.13 13.75
CA ARG A 76 -17.59 7.49 13.24
C ARG A 76 -17.22 8.05 11.87
N ARG A 77 -15.94 7.98 11.53
CA ARG A 77 -15.39 8.34 10.22
C ARG A 77 -14.55 7.21 9.62
N VAL A 78 -14.74 6.98 8.32
CA VAL A 78 -13.93 6.07 7.50
C VAL A 78 -13.06 6.87 6.55
N VAL A 79 -11.82 6.43 6.34
CA VAL A 79 -10.91 6.97 5.33
C VAL A 79 -10.75 5.96 4.20
N LEU A 80 -10.99 6.37 2.96
CA LEU A 80 -10.72 5.61 1.75
C LEU A 80 -9.55 6.30 1.03
N ALA A 81 -8.39 5.67 1.00
CA ALA A 81 -7.16 6.30 0.52
C ALA A 81 -6.52 5.52 -0.64
N GLY A 82 -5.95 6.23 -1.60
CA GLY A 82 -5.27 5.59 -2.70
C GLY A 82 -4.34 6.52 -3.47
N HIS A 83 -3.32 5.94 -4.08
CA HIS A 83 -2.33 6.67 -4.82
C HIS A 83 -2.73 6.85 -6.29
N LEU A 84 -2.42 8.02 -6.84
CA LEU A 84 -2.68 8.47 -8.20
C LEU A 84 -1.60 8.02 -9.17
N ASP A 85 -0.39 7.83 -8.66
CA ASP A 85 0.77 7.56 -9.47
C ASP A 85 0.84 6.12 -9.98
N THR A 86 1.76 5.90 -10.89
CA THR A 86 2.12 4.56 -11.34
C THR A 86 3.62 4.44 -11.46
N VAL A 87 4.14 3.21 -11.40
CA VAL A 87 5.48 2.91 -11.92
C VAL A 87 5.60 3.24 -13.42
N PRO A 88 6.82 3.32 -13.98
CA PRO A 88 7.01 3.59 -15.41
C PRO A 88 6.23 2.66 -16.34
N LEU A 89 5.88 3.19 -17.50
CA LEU A 89 5.29 2.40 -18.59
C LEU A 89 6.29 1.37 -19.12
N THR A 90 5.76 0.35 -19.79
CA THR A 90 6.55 -0.68 -20.48
C THR A 90 7.19 -0.14 -21.76
N ASP A 91 8.10 -0.92 -22.36
CA ASP A 91 8.61 -0.70 -23.73
C ASP A 91 8.26 -1.90 -24.63
N PRO A 92 7.31 -1.76 -25.58
CA PRO A 92 6.53 -0.55 -25.90
C PRO A 92 5.51 -0.20 -24.80
N PRO A 93 5.00 1.04 -24.72
CA PRO A 93 4.04 1.46 -23.69
C PRO A 93 2.76 0.62 -23.68
N ASN A 94 2.28 0.29 -22.48
CA ASN A 94 1.03 -0.44 -22.21
C ASN A 94 -0.15 0.48 -21.90
N LEU A 95 -0.09 1.71 -22.43
CA LEU A 95 -1.22 2.64 -22.57
C LEU A 95 -1.34 3.07 -24.04
N PRO A 96 -2.55 3.43 -24.53
CA PRO A 96 -3.83 3.47 -23.81
C PRO A 96 -4.33 2.07 -23.44
N THR A 97 -5.25 2.04 -22.49
CA THR A 97 -5.87 0.81 -21.99
C THR A 97 -6.68 0.10 -23.08
N ARG A 98 -6.80 -1.22 -22.93
CA ARG A 98 -7.58 -2.06 -23.86
C ARG A 98 -8.45 -3.04 -23.10
N VAL A 99 -9.71 -3.16 -23.53
CA VAL A 99 -10.63 -4.18 -23.01
C VAL A 99 -10.50 -5.44 -23.86
N GLU A 100 -10.35 -6.59 -23.21
CA GLU A 100 -10.50 -7.90 -23.83
C GLU A 100 -11.60 -8.71 -23.15
N GLY A 101 -12.14 -9.71 -23.85
CA GLY A 101 -13.24 -10.54 -23.36
C GLY A 101 -14.63 -9.90 -23.51
N THR A 102 -15.66 -10.61 -23.06
CA THR A 102 -17.06 -10.19 -23.12
C THR A 102 -17.80 -10.63 -21.85
N GLY A 103 -18.89 -9.94 -21.49
CA GLY A 103 -19.66 -10.25 -20.28
C GLY A 103 -18.81 -10.21 -19.00
N ASP A 104 -18.94 -11.24 -18.17
CA ASP A 104 -18.23 -11.35 -16.86
C ASP A 104 -16.74 -11.71 -17.01
N ASP A 105 -16.31 -12.11 -18.21
CA ASP A 105 -14.92 -12.40 -18.56
C ASP A 105 -14.20 -11.15 -19.13
N ARG A 106 -14.84 -9.97 -19.10
CA ARG A 106 -14.19 -8.71 -19.48
C ARG A 106 -13.01 -8.43 -18.56
N VAL A 107 -11.88 -8.10 -19.17
CA VAL A 107 -10.66 -7.68 -18.48
C VAL A 107 -10.17 -6.38 -19.12
N LEU A 108 -9.83 -5.39 -18.29
CA LEU A 108 -9.19 -4.17 -18.74
C LEU A 108 -7.69 -4.31 -18.53
N TRP A 109 -6.92 -4.04 -19.58
CA TRP A 109 -5.46 -4.15 -19.58
C TRP A 109 -4.83 -2.76 -19.71
N GLY A 110 -3.70 -2.58 -19.03
CA GLY A 110 -2.85 -1.40 -19.12
C GLY A 110 -2.27 -1.01 -17.77
N ARG A 111 -1.29 -0.09 -17.78
CA ARG A 111 -0.65 0.40 -16.55
C ARG A 111 -1.68 1.04 -15.62
N GLY A 112 -1.58 0.69 -14.35
CA GLY A 112 -2.43 1.20 -13.27
C GLY A 112 -3.80 0.56 -13.17
N THR A 113 -4.18 -0.32 -14.12
CA THR A 113 -5.47 -1.01 -14.07
C THR A 113 -5.61 -1.91 -12.84
N VAL A 114 -4.51 -2.37 -12.25
CA VAL A 114 -4.43 -3.11 -11.00
C VAL A 114 -3.89 -2.20 -9.89
N ASP A 115 -2.76 -1.52 -10.11
CA ASP A 115 -2.03 -0.75 -9.09
C ASP A 115 -1.98 0.76 -9.38
N MET A 116 -2.83 1.58 -8.78
CA MET A 116 -4.03 1.17 -8.02
C MET A 116 -5.30 1.88 -8.50
N LYS A 117 -5.32 2.29 -9.78
CA LYS A 117 -6.40 3.11 -10.34
C LYS A 117 -7.76 2.40 -10.35
N ALA A 118 -7.81 1.07 -10.30
CA ALA A 118 -9.07 0.34 -10.07
C ALA A 118 -9.68 0.64 -8.71
N GLY A 119 -8.87 0.63 -7.64
CA GLY A 119 -9.29 1.05 -6.30
C GLY A 119 -9.73 2.51 -6.27
N LEU A 120 -8.94 3.39 -6.91
CA LEU A 120 -9.29 4.81 -7.04
C LEU A 120 -10.63 5.04 -7.73
N THR A 121 -10.89 4.31 -8.82
CA THR A 121 -12.13 4.42 -9.58
C THR A 121 -13.34 4.05 -8.72
N VAL A 122 -13.21 3.00 -7.90
CA VAL A 122 -14.25 2.63 -6.93
C VAL A 122 -14.48 3.74 -5.91
N PHE A 123 -13.41 4.31 -5.35
CA PHE A 123 -13.51 5.39 -4.36
C PHE A 123 -14.11 6.67 -4.95
N LEU A 124 -13.71 7.05 -6.16
CA LEU A 124 -14.24 8.22 -6.86
C LEU A 124 -15.73 8.06 -7.16
N ALA A 125 -16.15 6.88 -7.63
CA ALA A 125 -17.57 6.58 -7.85
C ALA A 125 -18.39 6.68 -6.56
N LEU A 126 -17.86 6.18 -5.45
CA LEU A 126 -18.51 6.30 -4.13
C LEU A 126 -18.55 7.76 -3.64
N ALA A 127 -17.52 8.57 -3.88
CA ALA A 127 -17.50 9.98 -3.48
C ALA A 127 -18.60 10.79 -4.19
N VAL A 128 -18.83 10.50 -5.46
CA VAL A 128 -19.91 11.12 -6.25
C VAL A 128 -21.29 10.62 -5.84
N GLU A 129 -21.41 9.35 -5.42
CA GLU A 129 -22.68 8.74 -5.05
C GLU A 129 -23.12 9.04 -3.61
N LEU A 130 -22.24 8.81 -2.62
CA LEU A 130 -22.56 8.81 -1.20
C LEU A 130 -22.55 10.23 -0.62
N GLY A 131 -23.54 10.54 0.23
CA GLY A 131 -23.70 11.85 0.86
C GLY A 131 -24.72 12.76 0.17
N ARG A 132 -25.30 12.33 -0.95
CA ARG A 132 -26.48 12.96 -1.55
C ARG A 132 -27.75 12.55 -0.78
N PRO A 133 -28.87 13.29 -0.92
CA PRO A 133 -30.13 12.93 -0.28
C PRO A 133 -30.59 11.50 -0.63
N GLY A 134 -30.74 10.64 0.38
CA GLY A 134 -31.12 9.24 0.23
C GLY A 134 -29.96 8.25 0.01
N SER A 135 -28.73 8.74 -0.12
CA SER A 135 -27.49 7.96 -0.21
C SER A 135 -26.49 8.33 0.89
N GLU A 136 -26.97 8.88 2.01
CA GLU A 136 -26.10 9.27 3.12
C GLU A 136 -25.46 8.03 3.77
N PRO A 137 -24.14 8.03 3.95
CA PRO A 137 -23.46 6.96 4.68
C PRO A 137 -23.77 7.00 6.18
N THR A 138 -23.59 5.86 6.83
CA THR A 138 -23.74 5.65 8.29
C THR A 138 -22.54 6.23 9.07
N ALA A 139 -21.38 6.36 8.42
CA ALA A 139 -20.19 7.03 8.91
C ALA A 139 -19.85 8.24 8.02
N ASP A 140 -19.15 9.24 8.56
CA ASP A 140 -18.56 10.27 7.72
C ASP A 140 -17.42 9.65 6.90
N VAL A 141 -17.23 10.08 5.66
CA VAL A 141 -16.24 9.49 4.75
C VAL A 141 -15.23 10.54 4.33
N THR A 142 -13.97 10.16 4.38
CA THR A 142 -12.84 10.92 3.81
C THR A 142 -12.28 10.12 2.64
N TYR A 143 -12.20 10.74 1.47
CA TYR A 143 -11.56 10.20 0.28
C TYR A 143 -10.21 10.90 0.12
N VAL A 144 -9.13 10.13 -0.01
CA VAL A 144 -7.77 10.64 -0.16
C VAL A 144 -7.18 10.06 -1.44
N PHE A 145 -6.90 10.93 -2.40
CA PHE A 145 -6.19 10.61 -3.63
C PHE A 145 -4.81 11.25 -3.50
N TYR A 146 -3.72 10.49 -3.41
CA TYR A 146 -2.39 11.05 -3.11
C TYR A 146 -1.34 10.70 -4.17
N ASP A 147 -0.29 11.49 -4.24
CA ASP A 147 0.82 11.39 -5.19
C ASP A 147 2.04 10.65 -4.59
N HIS A 148 2.96 10.22 -5.46
CA HIS A 148 4.29 9.71 -5.11
C HIS A 148 4.33 8.53 -4.11
N GLU A 149 3.47 7.53 -4.26
CA GLU A 149 3.59 6.27 -3.50
C GLU A 149 4.80 5.45 -3.98
N GLU A 150 4.99 5.35 -5.30
CA GLU A 150 5.88 4.38 -5.95
C GLU A 150 7.36 4.80 -5.97
N VAL A 151 7.71 5.79 -5.16
CA VAL A 151 9.05 6.42 -5.10
C VAL A 151 9.55 6.54 -3.66
N GLU A 152 10.64 7.29 -3.45
CA GLU A 152 11.24 7.42 -2.14
C GLU A 152 10.23 7.98 -1.12
N ALA A 153 10.07 7.29 0.02
CA ALA A 153 9.04 7.56 1.03
C ALA A 153 8.95 9.01 1.57
N VAL A 154 9.99 9.82 1.38
CA VAL A 154 10.01 11.25 1.71
C VAL A 154 9.09 12.07 0.80
N LYS A 155 8.89 11.64 -0.45
CA LYS A 155 8.07 12.30 -1.47
C LYS A 155 6.58 11.99 -1.32
N SER A 156 6.22 10.83 -0.75
CA SER A 156 4.83 10.38 -0.55
C SER A 156 3.89 11.48 -0.10
N GLY A 157 2.84 11.69 -0.89
CA GLY A 157 1.75 12.61 -0.65
C GLY A 157 0.97 12.28 0.61
N LEU A 158 0.68 10.99 0.85
CA LEU A 158 0.07 10.57 2.11
C LEU A 158 0.99 10.86 3.31
N GLY A 159 2.29 10.59 3.17
CA GLY A 159 3.28 10.95 4.19
C GLY A 159 3.34 12.47 4.45
N ARG A 160 3.21 13.29 3.40
CA ARG A 160 3.14 14.76 3.52
C ARG A 160 1.87 15.20 4.25
N LEU A 161 0.72 14.63 3.92
CA LEU A 161 -0.56 14.90 4.60
C LEU A 161 -0.51 14.50 6.09
N VAL A 162 0.04 13.34 6.43
CA VAL A 162 0.21 12.92 7.84
C VAL A 162 1.04 13.94 8.63
N ARG A 163 2.10 14.49 8.04
CA ARG A 163 2.97 15.48 8.72
C ARG A 163 2.31 16.85 8.85
N ASN A 164 1.64 17.31 7.80
CA ASN A 164 1.22 18.71 7.68
C ASN A 164 -0.24 18.94 8.05
N ARG A 165 -1.11 17.97 7.78
CA ARG A 165 -2.57 18.02 7.93
C ARG A 165 -3.15 16.71 8.47
N PRO A 166 -2.66 16.17 9.60
CA PRO A 166 -3.20 14.94 10.18
C PRO A 166 -4.70 15.06 10.52
N ASP A 167 -5.20 16.28 10.72
CA ASP A 167 -6.62 16.58 10.90
C ASP A 167 -7.51 16.19 9.70
N LEU A 168 -6.93 16.13 8.49
CA LEU A 168 -7.61 15.69 7.28
C LEU A 168 -7.74 14.17 7.21
N LEU A 169 -6.85 13.43 7.88
CA LEU A 169 -6.75 11.97 7.85
C LEU A 169 -7.31 11.30 9.11
N ALA A 170 -7.78 12.08 10.08
CA ALA A 170 -8.40 11.56 11.30
C ALA A 170 -9.66 10.75 10.96
N GLY A 171 -9.71 9.52 11.47
CA GLY A 171 -10.82 8.60 11.30
C GLY A 171 -10.72 7.43 12.27
N ASP A 172 -11.69 6.52 12.19
CA ASP A 172 -11.77 5.35 13.04
C ASP A 172 -11.33 4.06 12.33
N PHE A 173 -11.33 4.08 11.00
CA PHE A 173 -10.91 2.97 10.16
C PHE A 173 -10.49 3.47 8.78
N ALA A 174 -9.40 2.93 8.24
CA ALA A 174 -8.91 3.28 6.91
C ALA A 174 -8.89 2.07 5.97
N ILE A 175 -9.21 2.30 4.70
CA ILE A 175 -9.12 1.31 3.63
C ILE A 175 -8.23 1.91 2.54
N LEU A 176 -7.12 1.25 2.24
CA LEU A 176 -6.32 1.56 1.06
C LEU A 176 -6.81 0.75 -0.13
N GLY A 177 -6.88 1.41 -1.29
CA GLY A 177 -7.35 0.79 -2.54
C GLY A 177 -6.30 -0.05 -3.26
N GLU A 178 -5.30 -0.57 -2.53
CA GLU A 178 -4.30 -1.51 -3.04
C GLU A 178 -4.97 -2.82 -3.51
N PRO A 179 -4.47 -3.46 -4.58
CA PRO A 179 -5.09 -4.63 -5.20
C PRO A 179 -5.06 -5.86 -4.27
N THR A 180 -6.21 -6.52 -4.11
CA THR A 180 -6.38 -7.66 -3.21
C THR A 180 -7.26 -8.78 -3.79
N SER A 181 -7.50 -8.75 -5.10
CA SER A 181 -8.43 -9.64 -5.82
C SER A 181 -9.84 -9.59 -5.24
N ALA A 182 -10.32 -8.38 -4.91
CA ALA A 182 -11.59 -8.17 -4.21
C ALA A 182 -11.70 -8.89 -2.85
N GLY A 183 -10.58 -9.28 -2.23
CA GLY A 183 -10.49 -9.78 -0.85
C GLY A 183 -9.94 -8.72 0.10
N ILE A 184 -9.80 -9.04 1.38
CA ILE A 184 -9.21 -8.10 2.36
C ILE A 184 -7.80 -8.55 2.70
N GLU A 185 -6.83 -7.63 2.61
CA GLU A 185 -5.54 -7.81 3.23
C GLU A 185 -5.44 -6.90 4.46
N GLY A 186 -5.56 -7.51 5.63
CA GLY A 186 -5.62 -6.81 6.90
C GLY A 186 -4.25 -6.28 7.33
N GLY A 187 -4.20 -4.99 7.66
CA GLY A 187 -3.03 -4.36 8.24
C GLY A 187 -1.77 -4.49 7.39
N CYS A 188 -0.62 -4.51 8.04
CA CYS A 188 0.65 -4.94 7.46
C CYS A 188 1.66 -5.30 8.55
N ASN A 189 2.64 -6.15 8.25
CA ASN A 189 3.80 -6.29 9.11
C ASN A 189 4.61 -4.99 9.13
N GLY A 190 5.22 -4.70 10.28
CA GLY A 190 6.26 -3.68 10.35
C GLY A 190 7.55 -4.17 9.73
N THR A 191 8.47 -3.26 9.45
CA THR A 191 9.80 -3.61 8.97
C THR A 191 10.87 -2.78 9.62
N ILE A 192 11.95 -3.44 10.04
CA ILE A 192 13.16 -2.77 10.50
C ILE A 192 14.36 -3.43 9.85
N ARG A 193 15.33 -2.61 9.46
CA ARG A 193 16.60 -3.05 8.88
C ARG A 193 17.74 -2.59 9.74
N VAL A 194 18.63 -3.53 10.05
CA VAL A 194 19.81 -3.25 10.84
C VAL A 194 21.06 -3.77 10.14
N GLU A 195 22.17 -3.11 10.39
CA GLU A 195 23.51 -3.60 10.10
C GLU A 195 24.11 -4.17 11.39
N VAL A 196 24.48 -5.45 11.36
CA VAL A 196 25.25 -6.11 12.42
C VAL A 196 26.70 -6.13 11.99
N ARG A 197 27.56 -5.42 12.73
CA ARG A 197 28.96 -5.18 12.34
C ARG A 197 29.93 -5.99 13.17
N THR A 198 30.96 -6.47 12.49
CA THR A 198 32.10 -7.18 13.08
C THR A 198 33.39 -6.51 12.64
N HIS A 199 34.33 -6.44 13.57
CA HIS A 199 35.61 -5.78 13.39
C HIS A 199 36.74 -6.77 13.63
N GLY A 200 37.89 -6.48 13.04
CA GLY A 200 39.09 -7.27 13.14
C GLY A 200 40.33 -6.44 12.87
N VAL A 201 41.40 -7.10 12.41
CA VAL A 201 42.70 -6.47 12.16
C VAL A 201 43.24 -6.98 10.84
N ALA A 202 43.51 -6.05 9.91
CA ALA A 202 43.98 -6.39 8.57
C ALA A 202 45.38 -7.00 8.62
N ALA A 203 45.60 -8.04 7.82
CA ALA A 203 46.90 -8.70 7.68
C ALA A 203 47.06 -9.31 6.30
N HIS A 204 48.29 -9.56 5.87
CA HIS A 204 48.53 -10.37 4.68
C HIS A 204 48.01 -11.80 4.92
N SER A 205 47.26 -12.39 4.00
CA SER A 205 46.60 -13.71 4.18
C SER A 205 47.59 -14.83 4.54
N ALA A 206 48.78 -14.84 3.93
CA ALA A 206 49.89 -15.75 4.29
C ALA A 206 50.47 -15.58 5.72
N ARG A 207 50.06 -14.54 6.47
CA ARG A 207 50.47 -14.24 7.84
C ARG A 207 49.27 -13.92 8.72
N ALA A 208 48.17 -14.65 8.52
CA ALA A 208 46.88 -14.40 9.15
C ALA A 208 46.94 -14.32 10.68
N TRP A 209 47.90 -14.98 11.35
CA TRP A 209 48.12 -14.90 12.80
C TRP A 209 48.48 -13.49 13.32
N ARG A 210 48.77 -12.53 12.43
CA ARG A 210 48.96 -11.12 12.78
C ARG A 210 47.68 -10.29 12.70
N GLY A 211 46.58 -10.88 12.24
CA GLY A 211 45.30 -10.21 12.06
C GLY A 211 44.17 -10.96 12.73
N GLU A 212 42.98 -10.37 12.64
CA GLU A 212 41.72 -10.91 13.13
C GLU A 212 40.71 -10.78 12.00
N ASN A 213 40.10 -11.89 11.56
CA ASN A 213 39.27 -11.89 10.37
C ASN A 213 37.82 -11.53 10.72
N ALA A 214 37.40 -10.32 10.33
CA ALA A 214 36.05 -9.83 10.61
C ALA A 214 34.96 -10.67 9.91
N ILE A 215 35.21 -11.20 8.71
CA ILE A 215 34.24 -12.09 8.04
C ILE A 215 34.07 -13.38 8.85
N HIS A 216 35.15 -13.96 9.38
CA HIS A 216 35.04 -15.14 10.25
C HIS A 216 34.32 -14.81 11.57
N ALA A 217 34.52 -13.60 12.11
CA ALA A 217 33.83 -13.13 13.30
C ALA A 217 32.31 -12.97 13.09
N ALA A 218 31.82 -12.88 11.85
CA ALA A 218 30.39 -12.86 11.54
C ALA A 218 29.72 -14.25 11.58
N ALA A 219 30.48 -15.34 11.72
CA ALA A 219 29.92 -16.69 11.76
C ALA A 219 28.83 -16.89 12.85
N PRO A 220 28.97 -16.38 14.09
CA PRO A 220 27.90 -16.48 15.08
C PRO A 220 26.64 -15.69 14.71
N VAL A 221 26.77 -14.55 14.03
CA VAL A 221 25.61 -13.76 13.55
C VAL A 221 24.78 -14.60 12.56
N LEU A 222 25.45 -15.20 11.57
CA LEU A 222 24.80 -16.07 10.59
C LEU A 222 24.22 -17.34 11.23
N ALA A 223 24.89 -17.89 12.24
CA ALA A 223 24.38 -19.04 12.99
C ALA A 223 23.09 -18.71 13.77
N ARG A 224 23.03 -17.54 14.43
CA ARG A 224 21.82 -17.07 15.12
C ARG A 224 20.65 -16.86 14.16
N LEU A 225 20.92 -16.29 12.98
CA LEU A 225 19.92 -16.13 11.92
C LEU A 225 19.42 -17.47 11.38
N ALA A 226 20.33 -18.40 11.09
CA ALA A 226 19.97 -19.73 10.57
C ALA A 226 19.16 -20.57 11.56
N ALA A 227 19.36 -20.35 12.86
CA ALA A 227 18.63 -21.00 13.93
C ALA A 227 17.36 -20.25 14.38
N TYR A 228 17.09 -19.06 13.83
CA TYR A 228 15.96 -18.23 14.25
C TYR A 228 14.64 -18.89 13.82
N GLU A 229 13.75 -19.13 14.78
CA GLU A 229 12.40 -19.61 14.54
C GLU A 229 11.42 -18.43 14.59
N PRO A 230 10.84 -18.00 13.46
CA PRO A 230 9.94 -16.86 13.46
C PRO A 230 8.63 -17.16 14.17
N ALA A 231 8.14 -16.16 14.92
CA ALA A 231 6.85 -16.24 15.56
C ALA A 231 5.70 -16.15 14.53
N ALA A 232 4.60 -16.83 14.84
CA ALA A 232 3.30 -16.58 14.24
C ALA A 232 2.41 -15.96 15.32
N VAL A 233 1.96 -14.73 15.10
CA VAL A 233 1.25 -13.93 16.10
C VAL A 233 -0.15 -13.65 15.60
N GLU A 234 -1.16 -14.01 16.40
CA GLU A 234 -2.55 -13.66 16.12
C GLU A 234 -2.80 -12.19 16.51
N VAL A 235 -3.33 -11.42 15.56
CA VAL A 235 -3.76 -10.03 15.76
C VAL A 235 -5.12 -9.87 15.09
N ASP A 236 -6.13 -9.52 15.88
CA ASP A 236 -7.51 -9.26 15.46
C ASP A 236 -8.09 -10.39 14.57
N GLY A 237 -7.79 -11.64 14.92
CA GLY A 237 -8.27 -12.83 14.20
C GLY A 237 -7.43 -13.24 12.97
N LEU A 238 -6.33 -12.54 12.66
CA LEU A 238 -5.40 -12.87 11.58
C LEU A 238 -4.03 -13.29 12.12
N VAL A 239 -3.40 -14.29 11.50
CA VAL A 239 -2.10 -14.82 11.93
C VAL A 239 -0.96 -14.22 11.11
N TYR A 240 -0.22 -13.29 11.71
CA TYR A 240 0.94 -12.64 11.10
C TYR A 240 2.21 -13.46 11.36
N ARG A 241 2.91 -13.83 10.29
CA ARG A 241 4.21 -14.51 10.37
C ARG A 241 5.30 -13.46 10.36
N GLU A 242 6.19 -13.57 11.31
CA GLU A 242 7.39 -12.76 11.35
C GLU A 242 8.53 -13.37 10.52
N GLY A 243 9.63 -12.64 10.38
CA GLY A 243 10.85 -13.18 9.79
C GLY A 243 12.05 -12.29 9.99
N VAL A 244 13.14 -12.85 10.50
CA VAL A 244 14.45 -12.18 10.63
C VAL A 244 15.43 -12.87 9.69
N ASN A 245 15.93 -12.14 8.69
CA ASN A 245 16.74 -12.72 7.62
C ASN A 245 17.98 -11.87 7.32
N ALA A 246 19.13 -12.52 7.06
CA ALA A 246 20.23 -11.85 6.36
C ALA A 246 19.81 -11.57 4.92
N VAL A 247 19.89 -10.31 4.52
CA VAL A 247 19.58 -9.85 3.16
C VAL A 247 20.80 -9.28 2.44
N GLY A 248 21.94 -9.17 3.13
CA GLY A 248 23.21 -8.77 2.57
C GLY A 248 24.37 -9.09 3.51
N ILE A 249 25.55 -9.34 2.94
CA ILE A 249 26.81 -9.46 3.67
C ILE A 249 27.94 -8.88 2.84
N ALA A 250 28.76 -8.02 3.43
CA ALA A 250 29.88 -7.37 2.75
C ALA A 250 31.10 -7.27 3.66
N GLY A 251 32.28 -7.57 3.12
CA GLY A 251 33.55 -7.48 3.81
C GLY A 251 34.72 -7.86 2.91
N GLY A 252 35.91 -7.38 3.25
CA GLY A 252 37.13 -7.61 2.50
C GLY A 252 37.38 -6.62 1.36
N ILE A 253 38.65 -6.32 1.11
CA ILE A 253 39.09 -5.31 0.14
C ILE A 253 40.01 -5.87 -0.95
N ALA A 254 40.61 -7.04 -0.73
CA ALA A 254 41.53 -7.69 -1.67
C ALA A 254 41.66 -9.19 -1.38
N GLY A 255 41.91 -10.01 -2.40
CA GLY A 255 41.99 -11.46 -2.28
C GLY A 255 43.17 -12.00 -1.44
N ASN A 256 44.12 -11.16 -1.06
CA ASN A 256 45.30 -11.51 -0.25
C ASN A 256 45.37 -10.76 1.09
N VAL A 257 44.28 -10.12 1.52
CA VAL A 257 44.20 -9.35 2.77
C VAL A 257 43.13 -9.97 3.67
N ILE A 258 43.47 -10.21 4.94
CA ILE A 258 42.51 -10.55 5.99
C ILE A 258 41.59 -9.36 6.21
N PRO A 259 40.26 -9.50 6.06
CA PRO A 259 39.31 -8.41 6.27
C PRO A 259 39.28 -7.95 7.72
N ASP A 260 39.33 -6.64 7.92
CA ASP A 260 39.21 -5.96 9.22
C ASP A 260 37.79 -5.45 9.52
N ALA A 261 36.88 -5.48 8.54
CA ALA A 261 35.47 -5.16 8.72
C ALA A 261 34.57 -6.12 7.94
N CYS A 262 33.42 -6.45 8.51
CA CYS A 262 32.34 -7.16 7.86
C CYS A 262 30.99 -6.68 8.41
N THR A 263 30.04 -6.43 7.51
CA THR A 263 28.67 -6.00 7.82
C THR A 263 27.69 -7.04 7.31
N VAL A 264 26.79 -7.50 8.18
CA VAL A 264 25.63 -8.32 7.81
C VAL A 264 24.38 -7.43 7.88
N THR A 265 23.73 -7.21 6.74
CA THR A 265 22.45 -6.50 6.68
C THR A 265 21.32 -7.48 6.99
N VAL A 266 20.53 -7.16 8.01
CA VAL A 266 19.41 -7.99 8.49
C VAL A 266 18.11 -7.24 8.29
N ASN A 267 17.10 -7.89 7.72
CA ASN A 267 15.73 -7.40 7.66
C ASN A 267 14.85 -8.20 8.63
N TYR A 268 14.10 -7.48 9.46
CA TYR A 268 13.08 -8.05 10.34
C TYR A 268 11.70 -7.57 9.90
N ARG A 269 10.79 -8.51 9.64
CA ARG A 269 9.36 -8.30 9.50
C ARG A 269 8.69 -8.73 10.80
N PHE A 270 8.03 -7.80 11.47
CA PHE A 270 7.41 -8.02 12.78
C PHE A 270 5.90 -7.81 12.73
N ALA A 271 5.17 -8.55 13.56
CA ALA A 271 3.71 -8.50 13.60
C ALA A 271 3.23 -7.10 14.06
N PRO A 272 2.05 -6.64 13.60
CA PRO A 272 1.53 -5.30 13.93
C PRO A 272 1.13 -5.10 15.39
N SER A 273 1.25 -6.14 16.23
CA SER A 273 1.14 -6.01 17.68
C SER A 273 2.40 -5.45 18.35
N ARG A 274 3.53 -5.42 17.64
CA ARG A 274 4.80 -4.88 18.14
C ARG A 274 5.04 -3.45 17.63
N THR A 275 5.61 -2.63 18.50
CA THR A 275 6.15 -1.32 18.15
C THR A 275 7.54 -1.44 17.53
N GLU A 276 7.98 -0.39 16.83
CA GLU A 276 9.35 -0.32 16.29
C GLU A 276 10.41 -0.43 17.38
N ALA A 277 10.17 0.18 18.54
CA ALA A 277 11.08 0.12 19.68
C ALA A 277 11.23 -1.31 20.24
N GLU A 278 10.13 -2.06 20.32
CA GLU A 278 10.16 -3.47 20.72
C GLU A 278 10.85 -4.35 19.68
N ALA A 279 10.64 -4.08 18.39
CA ALA A 279 11.30 -4.79 17.31
C ALA A 279 12.82 -4.52 17.29
N GLU A 280 13.23 -3.28 17.53
CA GLU A 280 14.65 -2.92 17.69
C GLU A 280 15.26 -3.61 18.92
N ALA A 281 14.57 -3.57 20.07
CA ALA A 281 15.04 -4.21 21.29
C ALA A 281 15.24 -5.72 21.09
N HIS A 282 14.30 -6.39 20.41
CA HIS A 282 14.40 -7.80 20.04
C HIS A 282 15.64 -8.09 19.16
N LEU A 283 15.93 -7.24 18.17
CA LEU A 283 17.14 -7.40 17.36
C LEU A 283 18.43 -7.17 18.15
N ARG A 284 18.44 -6.19 19.06
CA ARG A 284 19.60 -5.95 19.94
C ARG A 284 19.84 -7.11 20.90
N GLU A 285 18.79 -7.75 21.41
CA GLU A 285 18.89 -8.96 22.21
C GLU A 285 19.39 -10.15 21.36
N LEU A 286 18.80 -10.36 20.18
CA LEU A 286 19.21 -11.43 19.26
C LEU A 286 20.69 -11.30 18.85
N PHE A 287 21.18 -10.07 18.67
CA PHE A 287 22.56 -9.78 18.31
C PHE A 287 23.40 -9.25 19.47
N ASP A 288 23.08 -9.65 20.72
CA ASP A 288 23.88 -9.28 21.90
C ASP A 288 25.36 -9.65 21.69
N GLY A 289 26.23 -8.71 22.08
CA GLY A 289 27.68 -8.76 21.84
C GLY A 289 28.16 -8.21 20.49
N PHE A 290 27.27 -7.72 19.62
CA PHE A 290 27.62 -7.10 18.34
C PHE A 290 27.17 -5.62 18.27
N GLU A 291 27.85 -4.82 17.44
CA GLU A 291 27.35 -3.49 17.08
C GLU A 291 26.15 -3.65 16.14
N VAL A 292 25.00 -3.07 16.53
CA VAL A 292 23.77 -3.07 15.76
C VAL A 292 23.38 -1.63 15.44
N VAL A 293 23.34 -1.29 14.15
CA VAL A 293 22.97 0.02 13.64
C VAL A 293 21.66 -0.08 12.88
N VAL A 294 20.63 0.64 13.31
CA VAL A 294 19.36 0.74 12.56
C VAL A 294 19.58 1.62 11.35
N THR A 295 19.21 1.12 10.16
CA THR A 295 19.34 1.85 8.90
C THR A 295 18.00 2.31 8.33
N ASP A 296 16.92 1.64 8.71
CA ASP A 296 15.57 1.85 8.20
C ASP A 296 14.57 1.23 9.19
N SER A 297 13.43 1.88 9.42
CA SER A 297 12.38 1.40 10.32
C SER A 297 11.04 2.00 9.93
N SER A 298 10.02 1.14 9.87
CA SER A 298 8.64 1.51 9.68
C SER A 298 7.73 0.62 10.54
N PRO A 299 6.68 1.20 11.16
CA PRO A 299 5.74 0.44 11.98
C PRO A 299 4.88 -0.50 11.12
N GLY A 300 4.29 -1.50 11.76
CA GLY A 300 3.19 -2.26 11.18
C GLY A 300 1.85 -1.54 11.34
N ALA A 301 0.83 -2.02 10.65
CA ALA A 301 -0.55 -1.56 10.82
C ALA A 301 -1.42 -2.69 11.33
N ARG A 302 -2.22 -2.40 12.36
CA ARG A 302 -3.25 -3.34 12.82
C ARG A 302 -4.45 -3.30 11.88
N PRO A 303 -5.11 -4.43 11.61
CA PRO A 303 -6.30 -4.48 10.77
C PRO A 303 -7.57 -3.98 11.49
N GLY A 304 -7.62 -4.01 12.83
CA GLY A 304 -8.74 -3.49 13.62
C GLY A 304 -10.06 -4.27 13.46
N LEU A 305 -9.99 -5.54 13.04
CA LEU A 305 -11.16 -6.39 12.78
C LEU A 305 -11.93 -6.79 14.05
N ASP A 306 -11.42 -6.44 15.24
CA ASP A 306 -12.10 -6.56 16.52
C ASP A 306 -13.09 -5.40 16.79
N ASP A 307 -12.97 -4.29 16.07
CA ASP A 307 -13.95 -3.20 16.10
C ASP A 307 -15.19 -3.53 15.23
N PRO A 308 -16.42 -3.25 15.72
CA PRO A 308 -17.65 -3.53 14.97
C PRO A 308 -17.70 -2.90 13.57
N LEU A 309 -17.13 -1.72 13.36
CA LEU A 309 -17.12 -1.02 12.07
C LEU A 309 -16.34 -1.84 11.02
N ALA A 310 -15.15 -2.31 11.38
CA ALA A 310 -14.30 -3.12 10.49
C ALA A 310 -14.82 -4.56 10.34
N ALA A 311 -15.38 -5.15 11.40
CA ALA A 311 -16.03 -6.47 11.32
C ALA A 311 -17.23 -6.47 10.36
N GLN A 312 -18.06 -5.42 10.38
CA GLN A 312 -19.17 -5.24 9.44
C GLN A 312 -18.67 -5.06 8.00
N PHE A 313 -17.58 -4.34 7.81
CA PHE A 313 -16.92 -4.24 6.51
C PHE A 313 -16.50 -5.63 5.99
N ALA A 314 -15.79 -6.40 6.81
CA ALA A 314 -15.37 -7.75 6.43
C ALA A 314 -16.54 -8.67 6.09
N ALA A 315 -17.65 -8.59 6.85
CA ALA A 315 -18.86 -9.33 6.55
C ALA A 315 -19.50 -8.92 5.22
N ALA A 316 -19.55 -7.62 4.91
CA ALA A 316 -20.07 -7.11 3.64
C ALA A 316 -19.20 -7.56 2.46
N VAL A 317 -17.88 -7.52 2.61
CA VAL A 317 -16.95 -8.03 1.59
C VAL A 317 -17.15 -9.53 1.36
N LEU A 318 -17.18 -10.34 2.42
CA LEU A 318 -17.40 -11.78 2.31
C LEU A 318 -18.73 -12.09 1.59
N ALA A 319 -19.81 -11.41 1.97
CA ALA A 319 -21.13 -11.62 1.39
C ALA A 319 -21.22 -11.24 -0.10
N ARG A 320 -20.45 -10.24 -0.55
CA ARG A 320 -20.46 -9.75 -1.93
C ARG A 320 -19.46 -10.44 -2.83
N THR A 321 -18.26 -10.72 -2.32
CA THR A 321 -17.11 -11.12 -3.12
C THR A 321 -16.69 -12.58 -2.87
N GLY A 322 -17.07 -13.15 -1.71
CA GLY A 322 -16.50 -14.40 -1.20
C GLY A 322 -15.08 -14.27 -0.63
N GLY A 323 -14.49 -13.07 -0.64
CA GLY A 323 -13.16 -12.80 -0.14
C GLY A 323 -13.10 -12.75 1.39
N GLU A 324 -12.31 -13.65 1.98
CA GLU A 324 -12.03 -13.64 3.42
C GLU A 324 -10.83 -12.73 3.74
N PRO A 325 -10.81 -12.09 4.93
CA PRO A 325 -9.64 -11.37 5.41
C PRO A 325 -8.40 -12.26 5.55
N ARG A 326 -7.27 -11.77 5.06
CA ARG A 326 -5.95 -12.42 5.16
C ARG A 326 -4.91 -11.41 5.66
N PRO A 327 -3.85 -11.84 6.37
CA PRO A 327 -2.79 -10.92 6.80
C PRO A 327 -1.96 -10.42 5.62
N LYS A 328 -1.64 -9.12 5.59
CA LYS A 328 -0.60 -8.58 4.71
C LYS A 328 0.77 -8.75 5.36
N TYR A 329 1.64 -9.57 4.77
CA TYR A 329 3.01 -9.75 5.26
C TYR A 329 3.99 -8.70 4.71
N GLY A 330 3.66 -8.10 3.56
CA GLY A 330 4.37 -6.95 3.01
C GLY A 330 4.12 -5.68 3.82
N TRP A 331 4.64 -4.56 3.33
CA TRP A 331 4.39 -3.23 3.86
C TRP A 331 3.67 -2.42 2.80
N THR A 332 2.64 -1.66 3.18
CA THR A 332 1.97 -0.67 2.32
C THR A 332 1.72 0.58 3.14
N ASP A 333 1.25 1.63 2.48
CA ASP A 333 0.95 2.91 3.10
C ASP A 333 -0.16 2.86 4.19
N VAL A 334 -0.81 1.70 4.41
CA VAL A 334 -1.65 1.41 5.60
C VAL A 334 -0.90 1.69 6.90
N ALA A 335 0.42 1.51 6.94
CA ALA A 335 1.25 1.80 8.10
C ALA A 335 1.29 3.30 8.47
N ARG A 336 1.01 4.19 7.51
CA ARG A 336 0.94 5.64 7.79
C ARG A 336 -0.27 5.99 8.64
N PHE A 337 -1.36 5.24 8.52
CA PHE A 337 -2.55 5.38 9.37
C PHE A 337 -2.30 4.86 10.80
N ALA A 338 -1.41 3.87 10.97
CA ALA A 338 -1.01 3.41 12.30
C ALA A 338 -0.35 4.52 13.14
N ALA A 339 0.42 5.42 12.51
CA ALA A 339 0.98 6.59 13.18
C ALA A 339 -0.08 7.60 13.66
N LEU A 340 -1.28 7.55 13.09
CA LEU A 340 -2.45 8.33 13.50
C LEU A 340 -3.34 7.59 14.51
N GLY A 341 -2.98 6.36 14.90
CA GLY A 341 -3.82 5.50 15.73
C GLY A 341 -5.04 4.94 15.00
N VAL A 342 -5.05 4.95 13.66
CA VAL A 342 -6.16 4.50 12.84
C VAL A 342 -5.84 3.09 12.31
N PRO A 343 -6.63 2.05 12.65
CA PRO A 343 -6.48 0.73 12.05
C PRO A 343 -6.80 0.77 10.56
N ALA A 344 -6.11 -0.04 9.77
CA ALA A 344 -6.17 0.04 8.32
C ALA A 344 -6.08 -1.33 7.64
N VAL A 345 -6.74 -1.45 6.49
CA VAL A 345 -6.69 -2.64 5.62
C VAL A 345 -6.52 -2.23 4.17
N ASN A 346 -6.13 -3.18 3.32
CA ASN A 346 -6.17 -3.03 1.87
C ASN A 346 -7.40 -3.76 1.30
N PHE A 347 -8.08 -3.15 0.35
CA PHE A 347 -9.24 -3.73 -0.34
C PHE A 347 -9.49 -3.06 -1.70
N ALA A 348 -9.23 -3.79 -2.79
CA ALA A 348 -9.56 -3.35 -4.14
C ALA A 348 -9.61 -4.49 -5.18
N PRO A 349 -10.10 -4.21 -6.39
CA PRO A 349 -9.99 -5.12 -7.54
C PRO A 349 -8.54 -5.44 -7.91
N GLY A 350 -8.33 -6.56 -8.62
CA GLY A 350 -7.08 -6.87 -9.28
C GLY A 350 -6.19 -7.84 -8.51
N ASP A 351 -5.47 -8.69 -9.25
CA ASP A 351 -4.50 -9.62 -8.65
C ASP A 351 -3.22 -8.87 -8.27
N PRO A 352 -2.84 -8.78 -6.98
CA PRO A 352 -1.61 -8.11 -6.58
C PRO A 352 -0.34 -8.69 -7.22
N LEU A 353 -0.36 -9.91 -7.76
CA LEU A 353 0.76 -10.45 -8.53
C LEU A 353 0.98 -9.77 -9.90
N LEU A 354 -0.02 -9.03 -10.38
CA LEU A 354 0.04 -8.28 -11.65
C LEU A 354 0.41 -6.81 -11.43
N ALA A 355 0.53 -6.35 -10.18
CA ALA A 355 1.08 -5.03 -9.88
C ALA A 355 2.49 -4.91 -10.49
N HIS A 356 2.74 -3.77 -11.13
CA HIS A 356 4.00 -3.42 -11.83
C HIS A 356 4.37 -4.30 -13.03
N ALA A 357 3.63 -5.37 -13.30
CA ALA A 357 3.89 -6.29 -14.40
C ALA A 357 3.60 -5.65 -15.77
N ASP A 358 4.23 -6.17 -16.82
CA ASP A 358 4.01 -5.70 -18.19
C ASP A 358 2.60 -6.04 -18.69
N ASP A 359 2.05 -7.14 -18.20
CA ASP A 359 0.75 -7.70 -18.54
C ASP A 359 -0.35 -7.33 -17.53
N GLU A 360 -0.20 -6.18 -16.86
CA GLU A 360 -1.14 -5.64 -15.89
C GLU A 360 -2.56 -5.58 -16.47
N ARG A 361 -3.49 -6.24 -15.76
CA ARG A 361 -4.88 -6.37 -16.18
C ARG A 361 -5.81 -6.69 -15.00
N VAL A 362 -6.98 -6.06 -15.00
CA VAL A 362 -7.98 -6.24 -13.94
C VAL A 362 -9.28 -6.85 -14.49
N PRO A 363 -9.86 -7.86 -13.81
CA PRO A 363 -11.20 -8.33 -14.15
C PRO A 363 -12.24 -7.23 -13.90
N VAL A 364 -12.96 -6.81 -14.94
CA VAL A 364 -13.90 -5.68 -14.86
C VAL A 364 -14.99 -5.92 -13.82
N ARG A 365 -15.45 -7.16 -13.66
CA ARG A 365 -16.46 -7.54 -12.66
C ARG A 365 -16.05 -7.16 -11.22
N GLU A 366 -14.76 -7.16 -10.91
CA GLU A 366 -14.26 -6.90 -9.55
C GLU A 366 -14.48 -5.44 -9.14
N LEU A 367 -14.52 -4.49 -10.09
CA LEU A 367 -14.88 -3.09 -9.84
C LEU A 367 -16.27 -2.98 -9.20
N ALA A 368 -17.26 -3.65 -9.79
CA ALA A 368 -18.63 -3.64 -9.29
C ALA A 368 -18.74 -4.37 -7.94
N LEU A 369 -18.07 -5.52 -7.79
CA LEU A 369 -18.03 -6.27 -6.53
C LEU A 369 -17.49 -5.42 -5.38
N CYS A 370 -16.35 -4.74 -5.59
CA CYS A 370 -15.72 -3.91 -4.57
C CYS A 370 -16.57 -2.68 -4.24
N ARG A 371 -17.09 -1.97 -5.26
CA ARG A 371 -18.00 -0.83 -5.06
C ARG A 371 -19.22 -1.26 -4.25
N ASP A 372 -19.87 -2.35 -4.62
CA ASP A 372 -21.12 -2.78 -4.00
C ASP A 372 -20.90 -3.28 -2.56
N ALA A 373 -19.75 -3.89 -2.26
CA ALA A 373 -19.35 -4.24 -0.89
C ALA A 373 -19.21 -2.99 -0.02
N LEU A 374 -18.41 -2.01 -0.44
CA LEU A 374 -18.21 -0.75 0.27
C LEU A 374 -19.52 0.03 0.42
N ARG A 375 -20.33 0.09 -0.65
CA ARG A 375 -21.63 0.75 -0.65
C ARG A 375 -22.61 0.09 0.34
N THR A 376 -22.68 -1.24 0.34
CA THR A 376 -23.55 -1.99 1.27
C THR A 376 -23.17 -1.69 2.71
N TRP A 377 -21.88 -1.79 3.03
CA TRP A 377 -21.35 -1.50 4.35
C TRP A 377 -21.59 -0.05 4.79
N LEU A 378 -21.21 0.93 3.95
CA LEU A 378 -21.35 2.36 4.27
C LEU A 378 -22.81 2.82 4.37
N ARG A 379 -23.76 2.10 3.77
CA ARG A 379 -25.20 2.39 3.89
C ARG A 379 -25.91 1.59 4.99
N GLY A 380 -25.23 0.63 5.61
CA GLY A 380 -25.81 -0.25 6.64
C GLY A 380 -26.96 -1.12 6.13
N ALA A 381 -26.87 -1.58 4.86
CA ALA A 381 -27.93 -2.29 4.16
C ALA A 381 -27.76 -3.81 4.13
#